data_AF-A0A7G8ENV4-F1
#
_entry.id   AF-A0A7G8ENV4-F1
#
_cell.length_a   1.000
_cell.length_b   1.000
_cell.length_c   1.000
_cell.angle_alpha   90.00
_cell.angle_beta   90.00
_cell.angle_gamma   90.00
#
_symmetry.space_group_name_H-M   'P 1'
#
loop_
_entity.id
_entity.type
_entity.pdbx_description
1 polymer ?
#
loop_
_entity_poly.entity_id
_entity_poly.type
_entity_poly.pdbx_seq_one_letter_code
_entity_poly.pdbx_strand_id
1 'polypeptide(L)'
;MGMRARLGQWLRRVGDRLDPERDPILALERQPALLAGAANPKLPSMVGLDEAPGASEDSLPSAPWQGVRERALSKSLLTLRSEAVYSLGALHAAHLAAAAVFDDRRLAVALAQRRGDPMDDEVLTKLAEAASIWHRDSASLGVALTAIGTAQVPDLTLAEALQVDDEEEASLEAMVEGYQIELQRQILEEAES
;
A
#
# COMPACT_ATOMS: atom_id res chain seq x y z
N MET A 1 -24.27 10.13 -16.86
CA MET A 1 -24.13 8.75 -16.34
C MET A 1 -23.20 8.78 -15.13
N GLY A 2 -23.72 8.42 -13.95
CA GLY A 2 -23.11 8.77 -12.67
C GLY A 2 -21.93 7.90 -12.22
N MET A 3 -21.07 8.47 -11.38
CA MET A 3 -19.87 7.88 -10.78
C MET A 3 -20.12 6.49 -10.15
N ARG A 4 -21.32 6.26 -9.61
CA ARG A 4 -21.78 4.98 -9.06
C ARG A 4 -21.83 3.84 -10.09
N ALA A 5 -22.18 4.13 -11.35
CA ALA A 5 -22.21 3.13 -12.41
C ALA A 5 -20.79 2.70 -12.83
N ARG A 6 -19.82 3.61 -12.74
CA ARG A 6 -18.40 3.33 -13.03
C ARG A 6 -17.75 2.49 -11.94
N LEU A 7 -18.05 2.77 -10.67
CA LEU A 7 -17.57 1.97 -9.54
C LEU A 7 -18.14 0.55 -9.57
N GLY A 8 -19.44 0.40 -9.85
CA GLY A 8 -20.08 -0.92 -9.98
C GLY A 8 -19.62 -1.74 -11.20
N GLN A 9 -19.10 -1.10 -12.25
CA GLN A 9 -18.45 -1.78 -13.37
C GLN A 9 -16.97 -2.12 -13.09
N TRP A 10 -16.32 -1.36 -12.22
CA TRP A 10 -14.95 -1.63 -11.80
C TRP A 10 -14.93 -2.81 -10.82
N LEU A 11 -15.81 -2.82 -9.82
CA LEU A 11 -15.95 -3.93 -8.85
C LEU A 11 -16.30 -5.26 -9.54
N ARG A 12 -17.21 -5.24 -10.53
CA ARG A 12 -17.49 -6.44 -11.35
C ARG A 12 -16.26 -6.93 -12.11
N ARG A 13 -15.48 -6.04 -12.72
CA ARG A 13 -14.25 -6.40 -13.45
C ARG A 13 -13.14 -6.94 -12.54
N VAL A 14 -13.10 -6.53 -11.27
CA VAL A 14 -12.16 -7.07 -10.29
C VAL A 14 -12.62 -8.44 -9.81
N GLY A 15 -13.92 -8.62 -9.54
CA GLY A 15 -14.52 -9.93 -9.23
C GLY A 15 -14.31 -10.96 -10.34
N ASP A 16 -14.52 -10.57 -11.60
CA ASP A 16 -14.34 -11.44 -12.78
C ASP A 16 -12.88 -11.89 -13.00
N ARG A 17 -11.89 -11.19 -12.43
CA ARG A 17 -10.45 -11.53 -12.52
C ARG A 17 -9.97 -12.41 -11.38
N LEU A 18 -10.73 -12.47 -10.29
CA LEU A 18 -10.41 -13.23 -9.09
C LEU A 18 -11.21 -14.53 -9.01
N ASP A 19 -11.99 -14.84 -10.04
CA ASP A 19 -12.69 -16.11 -10.20
C ASP A 19 -11.68 -17.22 -10.56
N PRO A 20 -11.43 -18.19 -9.66
CA PRO A 20 -10.45 -19.25 -9.89
C PRO A 20 -10.86 -20.20 -11.04
N GLU A 21 -12.10 -20.17 -11.51
CA GLU A 21 -12.51 -20.94 -12.70
C GLU A 21 -12.10 -20.27 -14.03
N ARG A 22 -11.54 -19.05 -13.99
CA ARG A 22 -11.17 -18.27 -15.17
C ARG A 22 -9.69 -17.91 -15.26
N ASP A 23 -8.85 -18.55 -14.47
CA ASP A 23 -7.41 -18.30 -14.43
C ASP A 23 -6.76 -18.58 -15.82
N PRO A 24 -6.32 -17.55 -16.58
CA PRO A 24 -5.75 -17.74 -17.91
C PRO A 24 -4.35 -18.35 -17.87
N ILE A 25 -3.73 -18.48 -16.69
CA ILE A 25 -2.43 -19.13 -16.52
C ILE A 25 -2.54 -20.64 -16.79
N LEU A 26 -3.69 -21.26 -16.51
CA LEU A 26 -3.97 -22.67 -16.87
C LEU A 26 -4.46 -22.84 -18.32
N ALA A 27 -4.84 -21.76 -19.01
CA ALA A 27 -5.30 -21.78 -20.40
C ALA A 27 -4.21 -21.41 -21.42
N LEU A 28 -3.04 -20.95 -20.96
CA LEU A 28 -1.96 -20.43 -21.80
C LEU A 28 -1.07 -21.50 -22.47
N GLU A 29 -1.41 -22.79 -22.38
CA GLU A 29 -0.73 -23.85 -23.16
C GLU A 29 -1.35 -24.11 -24.54
N ARG A 30 -2.36 -23.33 -24.96
CA ARG A 30 -2.96 -23.48 -26.31
C ARG A 30 -3.06 -22.16 -27.06
N GLN A 31 -2.01 -21.90 -27.85
CA GLN A 31 -1.97 -21.21 -29.16
C GLN A 31 -1.58 -19.71 -29.22
N PRO A 32 -0.97 -19.29 -30.36
CA PRO A 32 -0.02 -18.18 -30.42
C PRO A 32 -0.56 -16.88 -31.03
N ALA A 33 0.09 -15.78 -30.64
CA ALA A 33 0.32 -14.50 -31.33
C ALA A 33 -0.67 -14.02 -32.42
N LEU A 34 -1.34 -12.87 -32.18
CA LEU A 34 -1.71 -11.92 -33.25
C LEU A 34 -1.72 -10.44 -32.77
N LEU A 35 -0.70 -9.74 -33.26
CA LEU A 35 -0.52 -8.33 -33.65
C LEU A 35 -1.65 -7.27 -33.51
N ALA A 36 -1.20 -6.10 -33.01
CA ALA A 36 -1.27 -4.75 -33.62
C ALA A 36 -2.60 -3.95 -33.69
N GLY A 37 -2.56 -2.75 -33.08
CA GLY A 37 -2.76 -1.48 -33.77
C GLY A 37 -4.20 -0.95 -33.94
N ALA A 38 -4.58 0.04 -33.14
CA ALA A 38 -5.44 1.15 -33.56
C ALA A 38 -5.35 2.32 -32.57
N ALA A 39 -4.51 3.30 -32.92
CA ALA A 39 -4.53 4.64 -32.32
C ALA A 39 -5.82 5.38 -32.72
N ASN A 40 -6.47 6.05 -31.77
CA ASN A 40 -7.66 6.87 -32.02
C ASN A 40 -7.33 8.35 -31.71
N PRO A 41 -7.27 9.26 -32.70
CA PRO A 41 -6.61 10.57 -32.55
C PRO A 41 -7.54 11.72 -32.10
N LYS A 42 -8.55 11.48 -31.25
CA LYS A 42 -9.53 12.52 -30.86
C LYS A 42 -9.92 12.53 -29.38
N LEU A 43 -8.95 12.57 -28.49
CA LEU A 43 -9.18 13.02 -27.10
C LEU A 43 -8.20 14.16 -26.78
N PRO A 44 -8.67 15.31 -26.27
CA PRO A 44 -7.79 16.38 -25.82
C PRO A 44 -6.91 15.87 -24.67
N SER A 45 -5.62 16.16 -24.73
CA SER A 45 -4.64 15.75 -23.75
C SER A 45 -4.98 16.36 -22.38
N MET A 46 -5.41 15.53 -21.43
CA MET A 46 -5.31 15.87 -20.02
C MET A 46 -3.85 15.64 -19.62
N VAL A 47 -3.01 16.62 -19.93
CA VAL A 47 -1.66 16.73 -19.36
C VAL A 47 -1.83 17.30 -17.96
N GLY A 48 -1.33 16.57 -16.97
CA GLY A 48 -1.13 17.06 -15.61
C GLY A 48 -2.28 16.79 -14.67
N LEU A 49 -2.21 15.66 -13.96
CA LEU A 49 -2.67 15.44 -12.57
C LEU A 49 -2.59 13.97 -12.13
N ASP A 50 -2.01 13.09 -12.96
CA ASP A 50 -1.86 11.66 -12.64
C ASP A 50 -0.44 11.17 -12.97
N GLU A 51 0.58 11.96 -12.60
CA GLU A 51 1.94 11.43 -12.47
C GLU A 51 2.12 10.82 -11.08
N ALA A 52 1.34 9.78 -10.79
CA ALA A 52 1.85 8.70 -9.96
C ALA A 52 2.80 7.89 -10.86
N PRO A 53 4.04 7.57 -10.44
CA PRO A 53 4.90 6.73 -11.26
C PRO A 53 4.20 5.38 -11.46
N GLY A 54 3.76 5.14 -12.71
CA GLY A 54 3.17 3.88 -13.10
C GLY A 54 4.21 2.78 -12.91
N ALA A 55 3.87 1.78 -12.11
CA ALA A 55 4.69 0.60 -11.93
C ALA A 55 4.77 -0.18 -13.27
N SER A 56 5.86 0.02 -14.01
CA SER A 56 6.33 -0.92 -15.02
C SER A 56 7.03 -2.11 -14.35
N GLU A 57 7.23 -3.21 -15.09
CA GLU A 57 7.74 -4.54 -14.68
C GLU A 57 9.10 -4.59 -13.93
N ASP A 58 9.65 -3.45 -13.50
CA ASP A 58 10.73 -3.29 -12.52
C ASP A 58 10.20 -3.46 -11.07
N SER A 59 9.40 -4.50 -10.83
CA SER A 59 8.68 -4.74 -9.57
C SER A 59 9.55 -5.37 -8.45
N LEU A 60 10.82 -4.98 -8.40
CA LEU A 60 11.65 -5.02 -7.19
C LEU A 60 11.93 -3.55 -6.85
N PRO A 61 12.16 -3.13 -5.59
CA PRO A 61 12.77 -1.83 -5.37
C PRO A 61 14.15 -1.83 -6.06
N SER A 62 14.22 -1.33 -7.30
CA SER A 62 15.41 -1.37 -8.19
C SER A 62 16.52 -0.42 -7.76
N ALA A 63 16.32 0.29 -6.65
CA ALA A 63 17.38 0.88 -5.87
C ALA A 63 17.25 0.33 -4.45
N PRO A 64 18.36 -0.03 -3.78
CA PRO A 64 18.29 -0.23 -2.34
C PRO A 64 17.64 1.02 -1.77
N TRP A 65 16.60 0.85 -0.97
CA TRP A 65 16.13 1.96 -0.17
C TRP A 65 17.37 2.49 0.54
N GLN A 66 17.73 3.75 0.26
CA GLN A 66 18.78 4.43 1.01
C GLN A 66 18.55 4.11 2.49
N GLY A 67 19.61 3.75 3.20
CA GLY A 67 19.52 3.35 4.60
C GLY A 67 18.79 4.42 5.41
N VAL A 68 18.15 4.03 6.52
CA VAL A 68 17.46 4.99 7.40
C VAL A 68 18.37 6.16 7.76
N ARG A 69 19.67 5.89 8.02
CA ARG A 69 20.70 6.89 8.23
C ARG A 69 20.83 7.88 7.09
N GLU A 70 21.08 7.38 5.88
CA GLU A 70 21.27 8.22 4.71
C GLU A 70 20.06 9.13 4.48
N ARG A 71 18.85 8.58 4.60
CA ARG A 71 17.61 9.35 4.38
C ARG A 71 17.38 10.39 5.48
N ALA A 72 17.57 10.02 6.74
CA ALA A 72 17.29 10.89 7.87
C ALA A 72 18.20 12.13 7.90
N LEU A 73 19.45 11.99 7.45
CA LEU A 73 20.44 13.06 7.51
C LEU A 73 20.50 13.90 6.23
N SER A 74 20.29 13.30 5.05
CA SER A 74 20.48 13.99 3.77
C SER A 74 19.23 14.68 3.20
N LYS A 75 18.03 14.24 3.59
CA LYS A 75 16.78 14.78 3.04
C LYS A 75 16.21 15.88 3.92
N SER A 76 15.44 16.79 3.31
CA SER A 76 14.66 17.74 4.09
C SER A 76 13.58 17.03 4.91
N LEU A 77 13.29 17.54 6.11
CA LEU A 77 12.25 17.00 6.98
C LEU A 77 10.86 17.04 6.32
N LEU A 78 10.60 18.06 5.48
CA LEU A 78 9.41 18.14 4.63
C LEU A 78 9.33 16.98 3.62
N THR A 79 10.44 16.63 2.99
CA THR A 79 10.52 15.49 2.06
C THR A 79 10.26 14.19 2.79
N LEU A 80 10.91 13.96 3.95
CA LEU A 80 10.72 12.76 4.76
C LEU A 80 9.27 12.60 5.23
N ARG A 81 8.63 13.68 5.68
CA ARG A 81 7.20 13.65 6.04
C ARG A 81 6.34 13.26 4.84
N SER A 82 6.61 13.83 3.66
CA SER A 82 5.85 13.52 2.45
C SER A 82 5.99 12.04 2.05
N GLU A 83 7.22 11.51 2.05
CA GLU A 83 7.48 10.10 1.78
C GLU A 83 6.80 9.17 2.80
N ALA A 84 6.81 9.54 4.08
CA ALA A 84 6.12 8.79 5.13
C ALA A 84 4.59 8.79 4.93
N VAL A 85 3.99 9.94 4.60
CA VAL A 85 2.55 10.05 4.31
C VAL A 85 2.17 9.18 3.11
N TYR A 86 2.95 9.19 2.03
CA TYR A 86 2.65 8.36 0.85
C TYR A 86 2.80 6.88 1.14
N SER A 87 3.89 6.48 1.80
CA SER A 87 4.16 5.07 2.09
C SER A 87 3.12 4.49 3.06
N LEU A 88 2.85 5.22 4.15
CA LEU A 88 1.84 4.81 5.13
C LEU A 88 0.42 4.89 4.55
N GLY A 89 0.15 5.90 3.71
CA GLY A 89 -1.12 6.05 3.01
C GLY A 89 -1.42 4.88 2.08
N ALA A 90 -0.42 4.36 1.36
CA ALA A 90 -0.55 3.17 0.54
C ALA A 90 -0.88 1.93 1.39
N LEU A 91 -0.17 1.73 2.50
CA LEU A 91 -0.44 0.62 3.42
C LEU A 91 -1.83 0.70 4.04
N HIS A 92 -2.26 1.90 4.46
CA HIS A 92 -3.59 2.15 4.99
C HIS A 92 -4.69 1.84 3.95
N ALA A 93 -4.51 2.29 2.70
CA ALA A 93 -5.44 1.99 1.62
C ALA A 93 -5.56 0.49 1.34
N ALA A 94 -4.45 -0.25 1.40
CA ALA A 94 -4.47 -1.71 1.27
C ALA A 94 -5.29 -2.37 2.40
N HIS A 95 -5.16 -1.90 3.65
CA HIS A 95 -5.94 -2.41 4.78
C HIS A 95 -7.43 -2.10 4.67
N LEU A 96 -7.80 -0.89 4.23
CA LEU A 96 -9.19 -0.54 3.96
C LEU A 96 -9.80 -1.43 2.87
N ALA A 97 -9.05 -1.68 1.78
CA ALA A 97 -9.51 -2.55 0.71
C ALA A 97 -9.68 -4.00 1.17
N ALA A 98 -8.72 -4.53 1.95
CA ALA A 98 -8.81 -5.86 2.51
C ALA A 98 -10.01 -5.99 3.47
N ALA A 99 -10.20 -5.03 4.38
CA ALA A 99 -11.33 -5.00 5.30
C ALA A 99 -12.68 -5.04 4.55
N ALA A 100 -12.82 -4.25 3.47
CA ALA A 100 -14.01 -4.26 2.63
C ALA A 100 -14.26 -5.62 1.95
N VAL A 101 -13.21 -6.29 1.47
CA VAL A 101 -13.33 -7.64 0.90
C VAL A 101 -13.80 -8.64 1.95
N PHE A 102 -13.29 -8.56 3.18
CA PHE A 102 -13.73 -9.43 4.27
C PHE A 102 -15.18 -9.14 4.68
N ASP A 103 -15.61 -7.88 4.70
CA ASP A 103 -17.01 -7.51 4.95
C ASP A 103 -17.94 -8.08 3.87
N ASP A 104 -17.56 -7.98 2.59
CA ASP A 104 -18.34 -8.55 1.48
C ASP A 104 -18.45 -10.08 1.59
N ARG A 105 -17.35 -10.76 1.97
CA ARG A 105 -17.35 -12.22 2.21
C ARG A 105 -18.26 -12.59 3.37
N ARG A 106 -18.24 -11.83 4.48
CA ARG A 106 -19.14 -12.04 5.62
C ARG A 106 -20.60 -11.86 5.22
N LEU A 107 -20.91 -10.84 4.42
CA LEU A 107 -22.26 -10.62 3.90
C LEU A 107 -22.71 -11.78 3.01
N ALA A 108 -21.85 -12.25 2.10
CA ALA A 108 -22.15 -13.37 1.23
C ALA A 108 -22.47 -14.65 2.01
N VAL A 109 -21.70 -14.93 3.06
CA VAL A 109 -21.95 -16.08 3.93
C VAL A 109 -23.26 -15.93 4.70
N ALA A 110 -23.54 -14.76 5.26
CA ALA A 110 -24.82 -14.49 5.94
C ALA A 110 -26.03 -14.69 5.02
N LEU A 111 -25.90 -14.30 3.74
CA LEU A 111 -26.93 -14.53 2.72
C LEU A 111 -27.10 -16.03 2.39
N ALA A 112 -26.01 -16.79 2.31
CA ALA A 112 -26.04 -18.23 2.07
C ALA A 112 -26.73 -18.98 3.22
N GLN A 113 -26.37 -18.65 4.47
CA GLN A 113 -27.04 -19.21 5.66
C GLN A 113 -28.54 -18.94 5.65
N ARG A 114 -28.95 -17.71 5.27
CA ARG A 114 -30.38 -17.35 5.16
C ARG A 114 -31.11 -18.14 4.07
N ARG A 115 -30.40 -18.60 3.04
CA ARG A 115 -30.95 -19.45 1.97
C ARG A 115 -31.00 -20.94 2.35
N GLY A 116 -30.39 -21.30 3.48
CA GLY A 116 -30.31 -22.68 3.96
C GLY A 116 -29.08 -23.44 3.49
N ASP A 117 -28.10 -22.75 2.91
CA ASP A 117 -26.85 -23.39 2.49
C ASP A 117 -26.00 -23.73 3.74
N PRO A 118 -25.49 -24.98 3.86
CA PRO A 118 -24.68 -25.38 5.01
C PRO A 118 -23.31 -24.72 4.98
N MET A 119 -22.96 -23.97 6.03
CA MET A 119 -21.65 -23.34 6.18
C MET A 119 -20.88 -23.91 7.38
N ASP A 120 -19.56 -23.97 7.22
CA ASP A 120 -18.62 -24.37 8.28
C ASP A 120 -18.39 -23.23 9.29
N ASP A 121 -18.56 -23.54 10.57
CA ASP A 121 -18.35 -22.61 11.68
C ASP A 121 -16.89 -22.15 11.78
N GLU A 122 -15.93 -22.96 11.34
CA GLU A 122 -14.52 -22.57 11.29
C GLU A 122 -14.29 -21.43 10.29
N VAL A 123 -14.94 -21.51 9.13
CA VAL A 123 -14.86 -20.46 8.08
C VAL A 123 -15.48 -19.16 8.58
N LEU A 124 -16.61 -19.22 9.28
CA LEU A 124 -17.25 -18.06 9.89
C LEU A 124 -16.34 -17.36 10.90
N THR A 125 -15.70 -18.16 11.76
CA THR A 125 -14.80 -17.67 12.81
C THR A 125 -13.59 -17.00 12.19
N LYS A 126 -12.93 -17.66 11.23
CA LYS A 126 -11.77 -17.10 10.51
C LYS A 126 -12.10 -15.81 9.77
N LEU A 127 -13.27 -15.72 9.12
CA LEU A 127 -13.71 -14.49 8.44
C LEU A 127 -14.00 -13.35 9.44
N ALA A 128 -14.58 -13.66 10.59
CA ALA A 128 -14.85 -12.67 11.63
C ALA A 128 -13.55 -12.13 12.25
N GLU A 129 -12.60 -13.01 12.55
CA GLU A 129 -11.28 -12.67 13.07
C GLU A 129 -10.48 -11.84 12.07
N ALA A 130 -10.39 -12.28 10.81
CA ALA A 130 -9.70 -11.55 9.76
C ALA A 130 -10.30 -10.14 9.59
N ALA A 131 -11.63 -10.02 9.44
CA ALA A 131 -12.28 -8.72 9.33
C ALA A 131 -11.93 -7.80 10.52
N SER A 132 -11.96 -8.34 11.75
CA SER A 132 -11.62 -7.59 12.96
C SER A 132 -10.18 -7.05 12.94
N ILE A 133 -9.22 -7.90 12.56
CA ILE A 133 -7.79 -7.53 12.47
C ILE A 133 -7.61 -6.41 11.43
N TRP A 134 -8.10 -6.61 10.21
CA TRP A 134 -7.93 -5.63 9.13
C TRP A 134 -8.58 -4.27 9.45
N HIS A 135 -9.74 -4.26 10.12
CA HIS A 135 -10.39 -3.02 10.58
C HIS A 135 -9.59 -2.34 11.69
N ARG A 136 -9.14 -3.09 12.70
CA ARG A 136 -8.32 -2.55 13.80
C ARG A 136 -7.03 -1.93 13.29
N ASP A 137 -6.36 -2.63 12.39
CA ASP A 137 -5.07 -2.22 11.84
C ASP A 137 -5.27 -1.00 10.94
N SER A 138 -6.33 -0.98 10.10
CA SER A 138 -6.71 0.21 9.32
C SER A 138 -6.96 1.43 10.19
N ALA A 139 -7.67 1.28 11.31
CA ALA A 139 -7.91 2.39 12.24
C ALA A 139 -6.60 2.94 12.83
N SER A 140 -5.70 2.04 13.22
CA SER A 140 -4.39 2.40 13.78
C SER A 140 -3.51 3.13 12.76
N LEU A 141 -3.51 2.65 11.51
CA LEU A 141 -2.81 3.29 10.40
C LEU A 141 -3.40 4.68 10.08
N GLY A 142 -4.72 4.86 10.17
CA GLY A 142 -5.37 6.16 9.99
C GLY A 142 -4.98 7.19 11.05
N VAL A 143 -4.84 6.76 12.32
CA VAL A 143 -4.33 7.61 13.41
C VAL A 143 -2.88 8.03 13.14
N ALA A 144 -2.02 7.07 12.76
CA ALA A 144 -0.62 7.36 12.44
C ALA A 144 -0.50 8.32 11.24
N LEU A 145 -1.31 8.14 10.19
CA LEU A 145 -1.34 9.03 9.03
C LEU A 145 -1.73 10.46 9.42
N THR A 146 -2.69 10.62 10.34
CA THR A 146 -3.10 11.92 10.85
C THR A 146 -2.00 12.58 11.67
N ALA A 147 -1.32 11.82 12.53
CA ALA A 147 -0.19 12.31 13.32
C ALA A 147 0.95 12.82 12.42
N ILE A 148 1.33 12.05 11.39
CA ILE A 148 2.39 12.45 10.45
C ILE A 148 1.94 13.64 9.59
N GLY A 149 0.70 13.63 9.08
CA GLY A 149 0.17 14.69 8.23
C GLY A 149 0.06 16.05 8.93
N THR A 150 -0.10 16.05 10.26
CA THR A 150 -0.17 17.28 11.08
C THR A 150 1.18 17.71 11.66
N ALA A 151 2.23 16.91 11.50
CA ALA A 151 3.57 17.25 11.97
C ALA A 151 4.09 18.50 11.23
N GLN A 152 4.48 19.51 12.00
CA GLN A 152 5.13 20.71 11.48
C GLN A 152 6.61 20.42 11.30
N VAL A 153 7.07 20.48 10.05
CA VAL A 153 8.46 20.20 9.68
C VAL A 153 8.95 21.28 8.72
N PRO A 154 10.19 21.78 8.90
CA PRO A 154 10.79 22.72 7.97
C PRO A 154 11.21 22.02 6.68
N ASP A 155 11.39 22.79 5.61
CA ASP A 155 12.03 22.32 4.38
C ASP A 155 13.55 22.50 4.46
N LEU A 156 14.14 21.87 5.47
CA LEU A 156 15.58 21.85 5.75
C LEU A 156 15.98 20.43 6.16
N THR A 157 17.24 20.08 5.97
CA THR A 157 17.81 18.86 6.58
C THR A 157 17.80 18.96 8.10
N LEU A 158 17.98 17.83 8.80
CA LEU A 158 18.04 17.83 10.26
C LEU A 158 19.19 18.72 10.78
N ALA A 159 20.37 18.63 10.15
CA ALA A 159 21.54 19.41 10.50
C ALA A 159 21.29 20.92 10.33
N GLU A 160 20.75 21.34 9.19
CA GLU A 160 20.42 22.75 8.92
C GLU A 160 19.34 23.30 9.85
N ALA A 161 18.31 22.50 10.15
CA ALA A 161 17.22 22.93 11.02
C ALA A 161 17.68 23.16 12.46
N LEU A 162 18.67 22.39 12.93
CA LEU A 162 19.23 22.48 14.28
C LEU A 162 20.47 23.39 14.36
N GLN A 163 21.05 23.77 13.22
CA GLN A 163 22.33 24.51 13.15
C GLN A 163 23.45 23.79 13.90
N VAL A 164 23.53 22.46 13.70
CA VAL A 164 24.51 21.63 14.40
C VAL A 164 25.95 21.97 14.01
N ASP A 165 26.85 21.88 14.97
CA ASP A 165 28.30 21.93 14.72
C ASP A 165 28.88 20.55 14.39
N ASP A 166 30.18 20.50 14.08
CA ASP A 166 30.88 19.27 13.67
C ASP A 166 30.85 18.16 14.76
N GLU A 167 30.81 18.52 16.05
CA GLU A 167 30.76 17.55 17.16
C GLU A 167 29.34 17.00 17.35
N GLU A 168 28.34 17.87 17.23
CA GLU A 168 26.92 17.52 17.24
C GLU A 168 26.52 16.69 16.03
N GLU A 169 27.08 16.97 14.85
CA GLU A 169 26.86 16.20 13.62
C GLU A 169 27.34 14.75 13.79
N ALA A 170 28.56 14.53 14.29
CA ALA A 170 29.07 13.19 14.58
C ALA A 170 28.19 12.42 15.59
N SER A 171 27.66 13.14 16.58
CA SER A 171 26.75 12.56 17.57
C SER A 171 25.39 12.18 16.96
N LEU A 172 24.84 13.03 16.08
CA LEU A 172 23.62 12.75 15.32
C LEU A 172 23.79 11.53 14.42
N GLU A 173 24.91 11.43 13.72
CA GLU A 173 25.22 10.27 12.88
C GLU A 173 25.23 8.98 13.70
N ALA A 174 25.91 8.97 14.84
CA ALA A 174 26.00 7.80 15.71
C ALA A 174 24.63 7.39 16.28
N MET A 175 23.79 8.36 16.65
CA MET A 175 22.43 8.08 17.13
C MET A 175 21.58 7.44 16.04
N VAL A 176 21.56 8.00 14.83
CA VAL A 176 20.75 7.47 13.73
C VAL A 176 21.28 6.11 13.25
N GLU A 177 22.59 5.89 13.28
CA GLU A 177 23.18 4.58 13.00
C GLU A 177 22.73 3.53 14.03
N GLY A 178 22.75 3.87 15.32
CA GLY A 178 22.21 3.00 16.38
C GLY A 178 20.75 2.62 16.14
N TYR A 179 19.92 3.59 15.77
CA TYR A 179 18.52 3.34 15.39
C TYR A 179 18.38 2.43 14.17
N GLN A 180 19.21 2.62 13.14
CA GLN A 180 19.17 1.79 11.93
C GLN A 180 19.51 0.33 12.26
N ILE A 181 20.54 0.09 13.08
CA ILE A 181 20.93 -1.26 13.51
C ILE A 181 19.79 -1.94 14.28
N GLU A 182 19.20 -1.21 15.23
CA GLU A 182 18.09 -1.74 16.04
C GLU A 182 16.86 -2.04 15.18
N LEU A 183 16.53 -1.17 14.21
CA LEU A 183 15.44 -1.43 13.26
C LEU A 183 15.72 -2.67 12.41
N GLN A 184 16.94 -2.84 11.91
CA GLN A 184 17.32 -4.03 11.14
C GLN A 184 17.19 -5.30 11.99
N ARG A 185 17.57 -5.25 13.27
CA ARG A 185 17.38 -6.35 14.22
C ARG A 185 15.91 -6.72 14.34
N GLN A 186 15.03 -5.74 14.55
CA GLN A 186 13.58 -5.97 14.67
C GLN A 186 12.98 -6.59 13.41
N ILE A 187 13.36 -6.10 12.22
CA ILE A 187 12.90 -6.64 10.94
C ILE A 187 13.31 -8.12 10.77
N LEU A 188 14.53 -8.47 11.19
CA LEU A 188 15.02 -9.85 11.15
C LEU A 188 14.26 -10.75 12.14
N GLU A 189 14.01 -10.26 13.36
CA GLU A 189 13.26 -11.01 14.39
C GLU A 189 11.80 -11.25 13.97
N GLU A 190 11.17 -10.29 13.31
CA GLU A 190 9.83 -10.45 12.73
C GLU A 190 9.82 -11.42 11.53
N ALA A 191 10.90 -11.48 10.75
CA ALA A 191 11.01 -12.41 9.63
C ALA A 191 11.27 -13.87 10.06
N GLU A 192 11.83 -14.07 11.26
CA GLU A 192 12.09 -15.38 11.85
C GLU A 192 10.91 -15.94 12.69
N SER A 193 9.89 -15.12 12.96
CA SER A 193 8.68 -15.46 13.74
C SER A 193 7.52 -15.96 12.88
#